data_AF-A0A2J8ST15-F1
#
_entry.id   AF-A0A2J8ST15-F1
#
_cell.length_a   1.000
_cell.length_b   1.000
_cell.length_c   1.000
_cell.angle_alpha   90.00
_cell.angle_beta   90.00
_cell.angle_gamma   90.00
#
_symmetry.space_group_name_H-M   'P 1'
#
loop_
_entity.id
_entity.type
_entity.pdbx_description
1 polymer ?
#
loop_
_entity_poly.entity_id
_entity_poly.type
_entity_poly.pdbx_seq_one_letter_code
_entity_poly.pdbx_strand_id
1 'polypeptide(L)'
;HLGKIEELLSGENRGPILLPYQFQMEEIEGFRYRCRDAMRSVTKQAIREARLKEIKEELLHSEKLKTYFEDNPRDLQLLRHDLPLHPAVVKPHLGHVPDYLVPPALRGLVRPHKKRKKLSSSCRKAKVWLLGTADSCRTPPHLLVCHHQNV
;
A
#
# COMPACT_ATOMS: atom_id res chain seq x y z
N HIS A 1 -4.49 -7.06 41.15
CA HIS A 1 -5.29 -8.06 40.43
C HIS A 1 -4.43 -9.18 39.83
N LEU A 2 -3.30 -8.88 39.18
CA LEU A 2 -2.41 -9.88 38.56
C LEU A 2 -1.86 -10.92 39.55
N GLY A 3 -1.40 -10.51 40.75
CA GLY A 3 -0.87 -11.46 41.74
C GLY A 3 -1.88 -12.51 42.24
N LYS A 4 -3.20 -12.19 42.24
CA LYS A 4 -4.24 -13.18 42.56
C LYS A 4 -4.40 -14.24 41.46
N ILE A 5 -4.11 -13.88 40.21
CA ILE A 5 -4.20 -14.78 39.06
C ILE A 5 -2.98 -15.71 39.02
N GLU A 6 -1.79 -15.18 39.30
CA GLU A 6 -0.54 -15.95 39.38
C GLU A 6 -0.58 -17.01 40.50
N GLU A 7 -1.13 -16.66 41.66
CA GLU A 7 -1.30 -17.58 42.79
C GLU A 7 -2.34 -18.69 42.48
N LEU A 8 -3.43 -18.36 41.76
CA LEU A 8 -4.42 -19.34 41.30
C LEU A 8 -3.90 -20.28 40.20
N LEU A 9 -2.98 -19.83 39.35
CA LEU A 9 -2.30 -20.65 38.34
C LEU A 9 -1.26 -21.60 38.96
N SER A 10 -0.68 -21.23 40.10
CA SER A 10 0.39 -21.99 40.78
C SER A 10 -0.15 -23.05 41.74
N GLY A 11 -1.42 -22.95 42.16
CA GLY A 11 -2.07 -23.89 43.06
C GLY A 11 -2.58 -25.15 42.34
N GLU A 12 -2.35 -26.32 42.96
CA GLU A 12 -2.68 -27.66 42.46
C GLU A 12 -4.21 -27.97 42.52
N ASN A 13 -5.03 -27.08 41.96
CA ASN A 13 -6.49 -27.22 41.90
C ASN A 13 -6.95 -27.55 40.47
N ARG A 14 -7.65 -28.69 40.31
CA ARG A 14 -8.23 -29.19 39.05
C ARG A 14 -9.50 -28.43 38.59
N GLY A 15 -9.56 -27.12 38.84
CA GLY A 15 -10.64 -26.25 38.38
C GLY A 15 -10.24 -25.45 37.14
N PRO A 16 -11.18 -24.90 36.34
CA PRO A 16 -10.83 -24.09 35.18
C PRO A 16 -10.08 -22.84 35.62
N ILE A 17 -8.78 -22.81 35.32
CA ILE A 17 -7.81 -21.81 35.81
C ILE A 17 -8.02 -20.43 35.15
N LEU A 18 -8.74 -20.41 34.02
CA LEU A 18 -9.09 -19.19 33.31
C LEU A 18 -10.38 -18.61 33.87
N LEU A 19 -10.26 -17.51 34.60
CA LEU A 19 -11.40 -16.70 34.98
C LEU A 19 -12.07 -16.14 33.70
N PRO A 20 -13.42 -16.16 33.60
CA PRO A 20 -14.12 -15.50 32.52
C PRO A 20 -13.69 -14.04 32.42
N TYR A 21 -13.25 -13.64 31.24
CA TYR A 21 -12.79 -12.27 31.00
C TYR A 21 -13.97 -11.31 31.18
N GLN A 22 -13.89 -10.46 32.20
CA GLN A 22 -14.89 -9.44 32.45
C GLN A 22 -14.64 -8.27 31.51
N PHE A 23 -15.45 -8.20 30.45
CA PHE A 23 -15.38 -7.14 29.48
C PHE A 23 -16.07 -5.89 30.02
N GLN A 24 -15.29 -4.84 30.27
CA GLN A 24 -15.82 -3.56 30.72
C GLN A 24 -16.41 -2.81 29.51
N MET A 25 -17.73 -2.93 29.34
CA MET A 25 -18.44 -2.29 28.22
C MET A 25 -18.29 -0.76 28.24
N GLU A 26 -18.24 -0.17 29.43
CA GLU A 26 -18.13 1.27 29.66
C GLU A 26 -16.88 1.88 28.98
N GLU A 27 -15.73 1.19 29.07
CA GLU A 27 -14.48 1.65 28.45
C GLU A 27 -14.55 1.66 26.92
N ILE A 28 -15.47 0.88 26.34
CA ILE A 28 -15.54 0.60 24.91
C ILE A 28 -16.60 1.45 24.22
N GLU A 29 -17.59 1.92 24.97
CA GLU A 29 -18.64 2.80 24.46
C GLU A 29 -18.07 4.08 23.82
N GLY A 30 -16.95 4.59 24.34
CA GLY A 30 -16.22 5.70 23.73
C GLY A 30 -15.87 5.44 22.26
N PHE A 31 -15.45 4.23 21.91
CA PHE A 31 -15.07 3.89 20.53
C PHE A 31 -16.26 3.82 19.57
N ARG A 32 -17.51 3.75 20.05
CA ARG A 32 -18.70 3.61 19.18
C ARG A 32 -18.73 4.65 18.07
N TYR A 33 -18.44 5.92 18.37
CA TYR A 33 -18.55 6.97 17.35
C TYR A 33 -17.42 6.88 16.32
N ARG A 34 -16.20 6.46 16.71
CA ARG A 34 -15.11 6.20 15.76
C ARG A 34 -15.39 5.00 14.88
N CYS A 35 -15.87 3.89 15.44
CA CYS A 35 -16.29 2.72 14.68
C CYS A 35 -17.42 3.07 13.71
N ARG A 36 -18.40 3.87 14.14
CA ARG A 36 -19.49 4.34 13.29
C ARG A 36 -18.99 5.23 12.15
N ASP A 37 -18.03 6.11 12.40
CA ASP A 37 -17.41 6.97 11.37
C ASP A 37 -16.65 6.11 10.33
N ALA A 38 -15.93 5.08 10.79
CA ALA A 38 -15.29 4.10 9.92
C ALA A 38 -16.31 3.32 9.08
N MET A 39 -17.38 2.80 9.69
CA MET A 39 -18.43 2.08 8.95
C MET A 39 -19.10 2.96 7.89
N ARG A 40 -19.37 4.23 8.21
CA ARG A 40 -19.96 5.18 7.25
C ARG A 40 -19.06 5.49 6.06
N SER A 41 -17.73 5.36 6.22
CA SER A 41 -16.79 5.55 5.12
C SER A 41 -16.83 4.40 4.11
N VAL A 42 -17.30 3.22 4.52
CA VAL A 42 -17.44 2.05 3.66
C VAL A 42 -18.82 2.10 3.01
N THR A 43 -18.86 2.44 1.72
CA THR A 43 -20.11 2.50 0.94
C THR A 43 -20.24 1.26 0.05
N LYS A 44 -21.48 0.91 -0.34
CA LYS A 44 -21.73 -0.19 -1.30
C LYS A 44 -20.97 0.02 -2.61
N GLN A 45 -20.76 1.27 -3.01
CA GLN A 45 -19.97 1.62 -4.19
C GLN A 45 -18.50 1.28 -4.00
N ALA A 46 -17.90 1.70 -2.88
CA ALA A 46 -16.50 1.37 -2.58
C ALA A 46 -16.27 -0.15 -2.51
N ILE A 47 -17.24 -0.93 -2.02
CA ILE A 47 -17.16 -2.40 -2.00
C ILE A 47 -17.14 -2.96 -3.42
N ARG A 48 -18.06 -2.51 -4.30
CA ARG A 48 -18.11 -2.96 -5.69
C ARG A 48 -16.82 -2.61 -6.43
N GLU A 49 -16.33 -1.38 -6.27
CA GLU A 49 -15.10 -0.92 -6.92
C GLU A 49 -13.87 -1.67 -6.40
N ALA A 50 -13.79 -1.93 -5.09
CA ALA A 50 -12.74 -2.76 -4.51
C ALA A 50 -12.75 -4.19 -5.08
N ARG A 51 -13.93 -4.79 -5.22
CA ARG A 51 -14.08 -6.13 -5.81
C ARG A 51 -13.71 -6.17 -7.28
N LEU A 52 -14.11 -5.16 -8.05
CA LEU A 52 -13.73 -5.05 -9.46
C LEU A 52 -12.21 -4.88 -9.60
N LYS A 53 -11.59 -4.09 -8.73
CA LYS A 53 -10.14 -3.93 -8.70
C LYS A 53 -9.42 -5.23 -8.37
N GLU A 54 -9.88 -5.96 -7.34
CA GLU A 54 -9.37 -7.28 -6.96
C GLU A 54 -9.41 -8.24 -8.17
N ILE A 55 -10.57 -8.37 -8.82
CA ILE A 55 -10.72 -9.25 -10.00
C ILE A 55 -9.79 -8.83 -11.14
N LYS A 56 -9.65 -7.54 -11.42
CA LYS A 56 -8.73 -7.04 -12.47
C LYS A 56 -7.28 -7.37 -12.16
N GLU A 57 -6.86 -7.18 -10.91
CA GLU A 57 -5.52 -7.55 -10.47
C GLU A 57 -5.31 -9.06 -10.62
N GLU A 58 -6.25 -9.89 -10.17
CA GLU A 58 -6.17 -11.35 -10.35
C GLU A 58 -6.06 -11.77 -11.83
N LEU A 59 -6.83 -11.15 -12.73
CA LEU A 59 -6.74 -11.42 -14.18
C LEU A 59 -5.36 -11.13 -14.74
N LEU A 60 -4.73 -10.04 -14.32
CA LEU A 60 -3.40 -9.63 -14.80
C LEU A 60 -2.26 -10.48 -14.22
N HIS A 61 -2.42 -10.99 -12.99
CA HIS A 61 -1.38 -11.78 -12.32
C HIS A 61 -1.51 -13.29 -12.56
N SER A 62 -2.68 -13.77 -13.01
CA SER A 62 -2.96 -15.17 -13.35
C SER A 62 -2.00 -15.70 -14.41
N GLU A 63 -1.32 -16.81 -14.12
CA GLU A 63 -0.39 -17.46 -15.05
C GLU A 63 -1.10 -18.02 -16.29
N LYS A 64 -2.33 -18.51 -16.13
CA LYS A 64 -3.11 -19.12 -17.22
C LYS A 64 -3.52 -18.12 -18.31
N LEU A 65 -3.68 -16.85 -17.93
CA LEU A 65 -4.13 -15.81 -18.85
C LEU A 65 -2.98 -15.03 -19.47
N LYS A 66 -1.75 -15.14 -18.93
CA LYS A 66 -0.57 -14.47 -19.50
C LYS A 66 -0.33 -14.87 -20.96
N THR A 67 -0.39 -16.17 -21.25
CA THR A 67 -0.22 -16.69 -22.62
C THR A 67 -1.30 -16.15 -23.57
N TYR A 68 -2.56 -16.09 -23.13
CA TYR A 68 -3.65 -15.52 -23.92
C TYR A 68 -3.45 -14.03 -24.25
N PHE A 69 -2.91 -13.26 -23.31
CA PHE A 69 -2.63 -11.84 -23.50
C PHE A 69 -1.39 -11.56 -24.35
N GLU A 70 -0.45 -12.51 -24.45
CA GLU A 70 0.65 -12.44 -25.41
C GLU A 70 0.11 -12.50 -26.86
N ASP A 71 -0.87 -13.37 -27.09
CA ASP A 71 -1.54 -13.50 -28.39
C ASP A 71 -2.51 -12.33 -28.69
N ASN A 72 -3.09 -11.72 -27.65
CA ASN A 72 -4.10 -10.64 -27.75
C ASN A 72 -3.68 -9.38 -26.98
N PRO A 73 -2.73 -8.59 -27.50
CA PRO A 73 -2.20 -7.42 -26.80
C PRO A 73 -3.24 -6.29 -26.63
N ARG A 74 -4.27 -6.25 -27.47
CA ARG A 74 -5.35 -5.24 -27.39
C ARG A 74 -6.16 -5.36 -26.10
N ASP A 75 -6.46 -6.57 -25.66
CA ASP A 75 -7.29 -6.81 -24.47
C ASP A 75 -6.51 -6.51 -23.19
N LEU A 76 -5.21 -6.81 -23.21
CA LEU A 76 -4.29 -6.42 -22.14
C LEU A 76 -4.23 -4.88 -22.00
N GLN A 77 -4.18 -4.16 -23.12
CA GLN A 77 -4.20 -2.70 -23.11
C GLN A 77 -5.52 -2.16 -22.55
N LEU A 78 -6.65 -2.72 -22.94
CA LEU A 78 -7.97 -2.32 -22.42
C LEU A 78 -8.02 -2.45 -20.89
N LEU A 79 -7.57 -3.57 -20.34
CA LEU A 79 -7.54 -3.80 -18.88
C LEU A 79 -6.57 -2.86 -18.15
N ARG A 80 -5.47 -2.44 -18.77
CA ARG A 80 -4.47 -1.52 -18.17
C ARG A 80 -4.87 -0.05 -18.26
N HIS A 81 -5.65 0.32 -19.26
CA HIS A 81 -6.09 1.71 -19.47
C HIS A 81 -7.38 2.06 -18.74
N ASP A 82 -8.11 1.08 -18.21
CA ASP A 82 -9.26 1.32 -17.36
C ASP A 82 -8.88 2.10 -16.09
N LEU A 83 -9.26 3.37 -16.06
CA LEU A 83 -9.11 4.19 -14.86
C LEU A 83 -10.20 3.83 -13.83
N PRO A 84 -9.86 3.76 -12.53
CA PRO A 84 -10.86 3.68 -11.49
C PRO A 84 -11.73 4.94 -11.55
N LEU A 85 -12.99 4.77 -11.94
CA LEU A 85 -13.95 5.87 -12.10
C LEU A 85 -14.11 6.67 -10.79
N HIS A 86 -14.12 5.98 -9.65
CA HIS A 86 -14.01 6.58 -8.33
C HIS A 86 -13.01 5.79 -7.47
N PRO A 87 -11.78 6.25 -7.29
CA PRO A 87 -10.89 5.65 -6.31
C PRO A 87 -11.50 5.82 -4.91
N ALA A 88 -11.55 4.74 -4.13
CA ALA A 88 -12.07 4.78 -2.77
C ALA A 88 -11.33 5.87 -1.96
N VAL A 89 -12.06 6.91 -1.55
CA VAL A 89 -11.50 8.03 -0.79
C VAL A 89 -11.20 7.55 0.62
N VAL A 90 -9.98 7.06 0.83
CA VAL A 90 -9.52 6.65 2.15
C VAL A 90 -9.33 7.91 3.00
N LYS A 91 -10.18 8.10 4.01
CA LYS A 91 -10.04 9.18 4.99
C LYS A 91 -8.83 8.88 5.89
N PRO A 92 -7.72 9.65 5.80
CA PRO A 92 -6.49 9.32 6.51
C PRO A 92 -6.62 9.41 8.03
N HIS A 93 -7.55 10.24 8.51
CA HIS A 93 -7.82 10.44 9.94
C HIS A 93 -8.60 9.29 10.59
N LEU A 94 -9.28 8.43 9.81
CA LEU A 94 -10.00 7.29 10.38
C LEU A 94 -9.07 6.23 10.98
N GLY A 95 -7.81 6.19 10.56
CA GLY A 95 -6.79 5.33 11.16
C GLY A 95 -6.22 5.86 12.48
N HIS A 96 -6.63 7.05 12.93
CA HIS A 96 -6.18 7.66 14.17
C HIS A 96 -7.29 7.62 15.22
N VAL A 97 -6.98 7.07 16.39
CA VAL A 97 -7.86 7.10 17.56
C VAL A 97 -7.53 8.34 18.38
N PRO A 98 -8.49 9.25 18.62
CA PRO A 98 -8.26 10.42 19.47
C PRO A 98 -7.88 10.05 20.91
N ASP A 99 -6.98 10.82 21.52
CA ASP A 99 -6.41 10.53 22.86
C ASP A 99 -7.47 10.44 23.96
N TYR A 100 -8.55 11.21 23.83
CA TYR A 100 -9.65 11.21 24.79
C TYR A 100 -10.49 9.93 24.75
N LEU A 101 -10.35 9.10 23.72
CA LEU A 101 -10.99 7.79 23.66
C LEU A 101 -10.18 6.67 24.27
N VAL A 102 -8.89 6.88 24.49
CA VAL A 102 -8.02 5.82 24.96
C VAL A 102 -8.14 5.74 26.49
N PRO A 103 -8.56 4.58 27.04
CA PRO A 103 -8.58 4.37 28.48
C PRO A 103 -7.20 4.65 29.09
N PRO A 104 -7.14 5.22 30.31
CA PRO A 104 -5.87 5.60 30.94
C PRO A 104 -4.89 4.43 31.03
N ALA A 105 -5.38 3.21 31.24
CA ALA A 105 -4.59 1.99 31.26
C ALA A 105 -3.87 1.69 29.93
N LEU A 106 -4.40 2.16 28.79
CA LEU A 106 -3.90 1.86 27.45
C LEU A 106 -3.09 3.01 26.82
N ARG A 107 -3.11 4.22 27.39
CA ARG A 107 -2.44 5.40 26.81
C ARG A 107 -0.92 5.22 26.61
N GLY A 108 -0.25 4.43 27.45
CA GLY A 108 1.19 4.14 27.31
C GLY A 108 1.53 3.17 26.18
N LEU A 109 0.58 2.32 25.79
CA LEU A 109 0.73 1.27 24.79
C LEU A 109 0.36 1.77 23.38
N VAL A 110 -0.65 2.63 23.29
CA VAL A 110 -1.15 3.19 22.03
C VAL A 110 -0.25 4.35 21.59
N ARG A 111 0.96 4.04 21.12
CA ARG A 111 1.75 4.98 20.32
C ARG A 111 1.46 4.72 18.84
N PRO A 112 0.73 5.59 18.13
CA PRO A 112 0.48 5.38 16.72
C PRO A 112 1.83 5.34 15.99
N HIS A 113 2.13 4.20 15.36
CA HIS A 113 3.32 4.02 14.53
C HIS A 113 3.41 5.20 13.55
N LYS A 114 4.44 6.04 13.68
CA LYS A 114 4.77 7.06 12.65
C LYS A 114 4.85 6.32 11.33
N LYS A 115 3.92 6.58 10.41
CA LYS A 115 3.90 5.92 9.09
C LYS A 115 5.30 6.08 8.48
N ARG A 116 5.99 4.97 8.21
CA ARG A 116 7.20 4.97 7.38
C ARG A 116 6.79 5.62 6.07
N LYS A 117 7.36 6.80 5.75
CA LYS A 117 7.17 7.43 4.45
C LYS A 117 7.57 6.39 3.40
N LYS A 118 6.62 5.88 2.60
CA LYS A 118 6.96 5.15 1.37
C LYS A 118 7.72 6.16 0.52
N LEU A 119 9.01 5.92 0.32
CA LEU A 119 9.80 6.60 -0.71
C LEU A 119 9.03 6.40 -2.02
N SER A 120 8.49 7.48 -2.57
CA SER A 120 7.98 7.44 -3.94
C SER A 120 9.17 7.10 -4.83
N SER A 121 9.07 6.02 -5.59
CA SER A 121 9.98 5.71 -6.68
C SER A 121 9.71 6.69 -7.82
N SER A 122 10.00 7.98 -7.60
CA SER A 122 10.16 8.94 -8.68
C SER A 122 11.48 8.59 -9.37
N CYS A 123 11.33 7.89 -10.50
CA CYS A 123 12.10 8.10 -11.72
C CYS A 123 13.49 8.74 -11.49
N ARG A 124 14.53 7.91 -11.32
CA ARG A 124 15.88 8.33 -11.71
C ARG A 124 15.92 8.39 -13.23
N LYS A 125 15.39 9.47 -13.81
CA LYS A 125 15.74 9.86 -15.17
C LYS A 125 17.23 10.15 -15.14
N ALA A 126 17.99 9.32 -15.84
CA ALA A 126 19.40 9.53 -16.09
C ALA A 126 19.62 10.94 -16.64
N LYS A 127 20.48 11.70 -15.97
CA LYS A 127 21.27 12.77 -16.55
C LYS A 127 22.70 12.56 -16.07
N VAL A 128 23.40 11.68 -16.77
CA VAL A 128 24.87 11.70 -16.76
C VAL A 128 25.25 12.93 -17.57
N TRP A 129 25.67 13.98 -16.87
CA TRP A 129 26.36 15.09 -17.50
C TRP A 129 27.73 14.61 -17.93
N LEU A 130 28.02 14.85 -19.21
CA LEU A 130 29.29 14.64 -19.87
C LEU A 130 30.44 15.23 -19.05
N LEU A 131 31.43 14.39 -18.71
CA LEU A 131 32.80 14.87 -18.63
C LEU A 131 33.77 13.76 -19.07
N GLY A 132 34.33 13.98 -20.27
CA GLY A 132 35.69 13.61 -20.62
C GLY A 132 36.06 12.12 -20.60
N THR A 133 35.94 11.47 -21.75
CA THR A 133 36.87 10.38 -22.12
C THR A 133 37.44 10.70 -23.49
N ALA A 134 38.71 11.09 -23.50
CA ALA A 134 39.58 10.82 -24.63
C ALA A 134 39.66 9.30 -24.80
N ASP A 135 39.41 8.80 -26.01
CA ASP A 135 40.38 7.92 -26.69
C ASP A 135 39.91 7.51 -28.10
N SER A 136 40.75 7.93 -29.04
CA SER A 136 41.06 7.38 -30.37
C SER A 136 40.47 6.02 -30.74
N CYS A 137 39.73 5.96 -31.87
CA CYS A 137 39.70 4.81 -32.80
C CYS A 137 39.30 5.25 -34.24
N ARG A 138 40.32 5.37 -35.11
CA ARG A 138 40.44 4.96 -36.54
C ARG A 138 39.29 5.21 -37.57
N THR A 139 39.51 6.22 -38.44
CA THR A 139 39.53 6.27 -39.95
C THR A 139 38.51 5.50 -40.83
N PRO A 140 38.34 5.85 -42.14
CA PRO A 140 37.92 7.11 -42.80
C PRO A 140 36.73 6.85 -43.80
N PRO A 141 36.27 7.85 -44.58
CA PRO A 141 36.38 7.63 -46.04
C PRO A 141 36.86 8.84 -46.83
N HIS A 142 37.93 8.57 -47.58
CA HIS A 142 38.21 8.89 -48.98
C HIS A 142 37.27 9.85 -49.76
N LEU A 143 37.89 10.92 -50.27
CA LEU A 143 37.63 11.71 -51.49
C LEU A 143 36.21 12.20 -51.79
N LEU A 144 36.05 13.52 -51.75
CA LEU A 144 35.39 14.29 -52.80
C LEU A 144 36.11 15.64 -52.94
N VAL A 145 36.88 15.77 -54.02
CA VAL A 145 37.59 16.99 -54.43
C VAL A 145 36.90 17.54 -55.68
N CYS A 146 36.59 18.83 -55.62
CA CYS A 146 36.38 19.81 -56.71
C CYS A 146 35.28 19.61 -57.75
N HIS A 147 34.38 20.59 -57.87
CA HIS A 147 34.53 21.57 -58.95
C HIS A 147 33.83 22.90 -58.64
N HIS A 148 34.62 23.95 -58.81
CA HIS A 148 34.23 25.36 -58.82
C HIS A 148 33.80 25.69 -60.25
N GLN A 149 32.64 26.31 -60.46
CA GLN A 149 32.34 26.98 -61.73
C GLN A 149 31.48 28.22 -61.46
N ASN A 150 32.12 29.38 -61.68
CA ASN A 150 31.49 30.68 -61.84
C ASN A 150 30.44 30.65 -62.95
N VAL A 151 29.26 31.23 -62.71
CA VAL A 151 28.67 32.39 -63.42
C VAL A 151 27.77 33.12 -62.43
#